data_AF-A0A935JE99-F1
#
_entry.id   AF-A0A935JE99-F1
#
_cell.length_a   1.000
_cell.length_b   1.000
_cell.length_c   1.000
_cell.angle_alpha   90.00
_cell.angle_beta   90.00
_cell.angle_gamma   90.00
#
_symmetry.space_group_name_H-M   'P 1'
#
loop_
_entity.id
_entity.type
_entity.pdbx_description
1 polymer ?
#
loop_
_entity_poly.entity_id
_entity_poly.type
_entity_poly.pdbx_seq_one_letter_code
_entity_poly.pdbx_strand_id
1 'polypeptide(L)'
;MENISGLASEIVVAFVIALATGAFTFMGFWRQAKADLEQEYLKRFNDKKWGVYTEFAKLLQAPPQDIFEDGRRQAAETAIASQIVLIGSDEVVRAFRDWRESATVHGKAQRVTDEKLFLLVANMRRDLGIKYSNLEVDDLLGVLNPSLGDG
;
A
#
# COMPACT_ATOMS: atom_id res chain seq x y z
N MET A 1 41.47 46.85 -35.87
CA MET A 1 41.41 45.57 -35.14
C MET A 1 40.45 45.69 -33.96
N GLU A 2 39.19 46.05 -34.18
CA GLU A 2 38.22 46.29 -33.09
C GLU A 2 37.02 45.31 -33.09
N ASN A 3 36.87 44.46 -34.11
CA ASN A 3 35.74 43.51 -34.20
C ASN A 3 36.03 42.09 -33.68
N ILE A 4 37.29 41.77 -33.36
CA ILE A 4 37.67 40.41 -32.94
C ILE A 4 37.42 40.20 -31.43
N SER A 5 37.57 41.26 -30.62
CA SER A 5 37.29 41.23 -29.17
C SER A 5 35.80 41.12 -28.86
N GLY A 6 34.94 41.79 -29.63
CA GLY A 6 33.48 41.67 -29.52
C GLY A 6 32.98 40.26 -29.81
N LEU A 7 33.40 39.69 -30.94
CA LEU A 7 33.07 38.30 -31.34
C LEU A 7 33.56 37.27 -30.33
N ALA A 8 34.76 37.43 -29.77
CA ALA A 8 35.27 36.52 -28.74
C ALA A 8 34.43 36.57 -27.45
N SER A 9 33.96 37.76 -27.05
CA SER A 9 33.11 37.92 -25.87
C SER A 9 31.73 37.29 -26.07
N GLU A 10 31.13 37.41 -27.25
CA GLU A 10 29.84 36.80 -27.59
C GLU A 10 29.90 35.27 -27.60
N ILE A 11 30.99 34.70 -28.13
CA ILE A 11 31.20 33.24 -28.13
C ILE A 11 31.32 32.69 -26.70
N VAL A 12 32.07 33.38 -25.83
CA VAL A 12 32.21 32.98 -24.42
C VAL A 12 30.88 33.08 -23.69
N VAL A 13 30.11 34.15 -23.90
CA VAL A 13 28.77 34.31 -23.30
C VAL A 13 27.82 33.21 -23.78
N ALA A 14 27.78 32.94 -25.08
CA ALA A 14 26.95 31.88 -25.65
C ALA A 14 27.33 30.49 -25.08
N PHE A 15 28.62 30.23 -24.89
CA PHE A 15 29.11 29.00 -24.29
C PHE A 15 28.69 28.84 -22.83
N VAL A 16 28.80 29.92 -22.03
CA VAL A 16 28.36 29.93 -20.62
C VAL A 16 26.85 29.73 -20.50
N ILE A 17 26.06 30.36 -21.37
CA ILE A 17 24.60 30.18 -21.41
C ILE A 17 24.25 28.75 -21.79
N ALA A 18 24.92 28.16 -22.78
CA ALA A 18 24.68 26.78 -23.20
C ALA A 18 25.00 25.78 -22.07
N LEU A 19 26.12 25.97 -21.36
CA LEU A 19 26.49 25.16 -20.19
C LEU A 19 25.48 25.30 -19.04
N ALA A 20 25.10 26.53 -18.71
CA ALA A 20 24.11 26.78 -17.65
C ALA A 20 22.76 26.15 -18.01
N THR A 21 22.29 26.32 -19.25
CA THR A 21 21.03 25.75 -19.72
C THR A 21 21.08 24.22 -19.68
N GLY A 22 22.18 23.61 -20.11
CA GLY A 22 22.38 22.16 -20.02
C GLY A 22 22.35 21.64 -18.59
N ALA A 23 23.03 22.32 -17.66
CA ALA A 23 23.06 21.95 -16.25
C ALA A 23 21.68 22.09 -15.57
N PHE A 24 20.96 23.17 -15.84
CA PHE A 24 19.59 23.38 -15.32
C PHE A 24 18.61 22.37 -15.90
N THR A 25 18.70 22.07 -17.19
CA THR A 25 17.84 21.08 -17.86
C THR A 25 18.09 19.69 -17.27
N PHE A 26 19.36 19.29 -17.09
CA PHE A 26 19.73 18.03 -16.47
C PHE A 26 19.21 17.91 -15.03
N MET A 27 19.37 18.95 -14.20
CA MET A 27 18.84 18.96 -12.83
C MET A 27 17.30 18.90 -12.79
N GLY A 28 16.61 19.57 -13.73
CA GLY A 28 15.16 19.52 -13.88
C GLY A 28 14.67 18.11 -14.22
N PHE A 29 15.28 17.46 -15.22
CA PHE A 29 14.95 16.09 -15.61
C PHE A 29 15.16 15.09 -14.48
N TRP A 30 16.24 15.21 -13.71
CA TRP A 30 16.49 14.30 -12.58
C TRP A 30 15.47 14.45 -11.44
N ARG A 31 15.02 15.68 -11.17
CA ARG A 31 13.95 15.91 -10.19
C ARG A 31 12.63 15.29 -10.65
N GLN A 32 12.30 15.46 -11.92
CA GLN A 32 11.08 14.90 -12.50
C GLN A 32 11.14 13.37 -12.57
N ALA A 33 12.24 12.80 -13.05
CA ALA A 33 12.46 11.36 -13.07
C ALA A 33 12.39 10.74 -11.67
N LYS A 34 12.91 11.42 -10.64
CA LYS A 34 12.77 10.96 -9.24
C LYS A 34 11.31 10.96 -8.80
N ALA A 35 10.55 12.01 -9.10
CA ALA A 35 9.13 12.09 -8.77
C ALA A 35 8.30 11.02 -9.50
N ASP A 36 8.60 10.79 -10.78
CA ASP A 36 7.95 9.76 -11.59
C ASP A 36 8.27 8.34 -11.08
N LEU A 37 9.52 8.08 -10.69
CA LEU A 37 9.94 6.83 -10.06
C LEU A 37 9.27 6.61 -8.70
N GLU A 38 9.14 7.65 -7.88
CA GLU A 38 8.43 7.59 -6.60
C GLU A 38 6.94 7.26 -6.82
N GLN A 39 6.29 7.87 -7.82
CA GLN A 39 4.91 7.54 -8.17
C GLN A 39 4.76 6.11 -8.70
N GLU A 40 5.65 5.68 -9.59
CA GLU A 40 5.63 4.33 -10.13
C GLU A 40 5.87 3.28 -9.04
N TYR A 41 6.80 3.56 -8.12
CA TYR A 41 7.04 2.72 -6.95
C TYR A 41 5.80 2.63 -6.06
N LEU A 42 5.20 3.77 -5.70
CA LEU A 42 3.97 3.82 -4.88
C LEU A 42 2.82 3.05 -5.54
N LYS A 43 2.66 3.18 -6.86
CA LYS A 43 1.66 2.45 -7.62
C LYS A 43 1.89 0.94 -7.55
N ARG A 44 3.09 0.47 -7.89
CA ARG A 44 3.44 -0.96 -7.86
C ARG A 44 3.33 -1.54 -6.45
N PHE A 45 3.70 -0.77 -5.44
CA PHE A 45 3.60 -1.17 -4.04
C PHE A 45 2.14 -1.29 -3.60
N ASN A 46 1.27 -0.35 -3.98
CA ASN A 46 -0.17 -0.44 -3.74
C ASN A 46 -0.83 -1.58 -4.52
N ASP A 47 -0.43 -1.84 -5.76
CA ASP A 47 -0.91 -3.00 -6.53
C ASP A 47 -0.56 -4.31 -5.82
N LYS A 48 0.65 -4.38 -5.23
CA LYS A 48 1.07 -5.53 -4.42
C LYS A 48 0.25 -5.67 -3.14
N LYS A 49 0.00 -4.56 -2.42
CA LYS A 49 -0.89 -4.53 -1.24
C LYS A 49 -2.28 -5.05 -1.58
N TRP A 50 -2.88 -4.53 -2.65
CA TRP A 50 -4.19 -4.96 -3.12
C TRP A 50 -4.23 -6.47 -3.38
N GLY A 51 -3.22 -7.01 -4.07
CA GLY A 51 -3.12 -8.44 -4.33
C GLY A 51 -3.11 -9.27 -3.05
N VAL A 52 -2.25 -8.93 -2.09
CA VAL A 52 -2.13 -9.67 -0.82
C VAL A 52 -3.40 -9.57 0.01
N TYR A 53 -4.01 -8.39 0.12
CA TYR A 53 -5.24 -8.20 0.91
C TYR A 53 -6.44 -8.93 0.27
N THR A 54 -6.48 -9.02 -1.07
CA THR A 54 -7.49 -9.81 -1.77
C THR A 54 -7.30 -11.31 -1.54
N GLU A 55 -6.07 -11.81 -1.58
CA GLU A 55 -5.78 -13.22 -1.26
C GLU A 55 -6.14 -13.56 0.19
N PHE A 56 -5.87 -12.64 1.12
CA PHE A 56 -6.32 -12.77 2.51
C PHE A 56 -7.86 -12.89 2.60
N ALA A 57 -8.60 -12.02 1.91
CA ALA A 57 -10.07 -12.08 1.90
C ALA A 57 -10.60 -13.40 1.33
N LYS A 58 -9.98 -13.93 0.27
CA LYS A 58 -10.33 -15.25 -0.30
C LYS A 58 -10.11 -16.38 0.72
N LEU A 59 -9.02 -16.31 1.49
CA LEU A 59 -8.73 -17.32 2.51
C LEU A 59 -9.75 -17.31 3.66
N LEU A 60 -10.29 -16.14 4.00
CA LEU A 60 -11.37 -16.01 4.99
C LEU A 60 -12.69 -16.63 4.50
N GLN A 61 -13.00 -16.49 3.21
CA GLN A 61 -14.22 -17.00 2.60
C GLN A 61 -14.16 -18.50 2.27
N ALA A 62 -12.97 -19.10 2.30
CA ALA A 62 -12.80 -20.52 1.99
C ALA A 62 -13.54 -21.39 3.02
N PRO A 63 -14.43 -22.29 2.59
CA PRO A 63 -15.15 -23.19 3.50
C PRO A 63 -14.15 -24.06 4.28
N PRO A 64 -14.48 -24.50 5.51
CA PRO A 64 -13.68 -25.50 6.19
C PRO A 64 -13.61 -26.77 5.32
N GLN A 65 -12.41 -27.10 4.86
CA GLN A 65 -12.15 -28.26 4.00
C GLN A 65 -11.42 -29.36 4.78
N ASP A 66 -11.39 -30.54 4.17
CA ASP A 66 -10.90 -31.81 4.70
C ASP A 66 -9.48 -31.76 5.32
N ILE A 67 -9.12 -32.77 6.12
CA ILE A 67 -7.90 -32.77 6.97
C ILE A 67 -6.59 -32.66 6.14
N PHE A 68 -6.60 -33.13 4.88
CA PHE A 68 -5.47 -33.00 3.95
C PHE A 68 -5.36 -31.60 3.30
N GLU A 69 -6.42 -30.80 3.34
CA GLU A 69 -6.43 -29.39 2.95
C GLU A 69 -5.96 -28.48 4.09
N ASP A 70 -6.10 -28.90 5.36
CA ASP A 70 -5.68 -28.11 6.52
C ASP A 70 -4.19 -27.75 6.50
N GLY A 71 -3.32 -28.68 6.09
CA GLY A 71 -1.89 -28.40 5.92
C GLY A 71 -1.60 -27.37 4.81
N ARG A 72 -2.34 -27.44 3.70
CA ARG A 72 -2.23 -26.46 2.61
C ARG A 72 -2.79 -25.09 3.01
N ARG A 73 -3.88 -25.07 3.77
CA ARG A 73 -4.48 -23.87 4.34
C ARG A 73 -3.53 -23.19 5.32
N GLN A 74 -2.89 -23.96 6.21
CA GLN A 74 -1.94 -23.42 7.17
C GLN A 74 -0.68 -22.87 6.49
N ALA A 75 -0.20 -23.53 5.43
CA ALA A 75 0.88 -23.00 4.59
C ALA A 75 0.48 -21.68 3.89
N ALA A 76 -0.75 -21.60 3.36
CA ALA A 76 -1.28 -20.39 2.75
C ALA A 76 -1.46 -19.25 3.77
N GLU A 77 -2.00 -19.54 4.97
CA GLU A 77 -2.12 -18.58 6.08
C GLU A 77 -0.75 -18.04 6.49
N THR A 78 0.27 -18.91 6.57
CA THR A 78 1.64 -18.50 6.91
C THR A 78 2.26 -17.64 5.80
N ALA A 79 2.04 -17.99 4.53
CA ALA A 79 2.52 -17.22 3.39
C ALA A 79 1.84 -15.84 3.25
N ILE A 80 0.56 -15.73 3.62
CA ILE A 80 -0.15 -14.44 3.65
C ILE A 80 0.32 -13.61 4.84
N ALA A 81 0.50 -14.22 6.01
CA ALA A 81 1.01 -13.53 7.20
C ALA A 81 2.39 -12.89 6.94
N SER A 82 3.31 -13.62 6.31
CA SER A 82 4.64 -13.08 5.97
C SER A 82 4.56 -11.95 4.96
N GLN A 83 3.67 -12.05 3.97
CA GLN A 83 3.46 -10.97 3.01
C GLN A 83 2.88 -9.72 3.68
N ILE A 84 1.84 -9.85 4.51
CA ILE A 84 1.25 -8.72 5.25
C ILE A 84 2.31 -7.99 6.08
N VAL A 85 3.23 -8.72 6.73
CA VAL A 85 4.34 -8.11 7.50
C VAL A 85 5.30 -7.32 6.60
N LEU A 86 5.54 -7.75 5.37
CA LEU A 86 6.47 -7.09 4.46
C LEU A 86 5.88 -5.87 3.75
N ILE A 87 4.58 -5.87 3.50
CA ILE A 87 3.93 -4.89 2.61
C ILE A 87 2.93 -3.98 3.31
N GLY A 88 2.37 -4.38 4.45
CA GLY A 88 1.37 -3.59 5.18
C GLY A 88 1.98 -2.49 6.04
N SER A 89 1.20 -1.47 6.37
CA SER A 89 1.62 -0.48 7.38
C SER A 89 1.69 -1.10 8.79
N ASP A 90 2.36 -0.40 9.71
CA ASP A 90 2.44 -0.80 11.11
C ASP A 90 1.06 -1.03 11.75
N GLU A 91 0.06 -0.22 11.38
CA GLU A 91 -1.32 -0.37 11.85
C GLU A 91 -1.97 -1.64 11.31
N VAL A 92 -1.71 -2.00 10.04
CA VAL A 92 -2.19 -3.26 9.45
C VAL A 92 -1.54 -4.44 10.15
N VAL A 93 -0.23 -4.41 10.36
CA VAL A 93 0.51 -5.50 11.01
C VAL A 93 0.05 -5.70 12.44
N ARG A 94 -0.15 -4.62 13.21
CA ARG A 94 -0.69 -4.68 14.58
C ARG A 94 -2.10 -5.27 14.59
N ALA A 95 -3.00 -4.74 13.76
CA ALA A 95 -4.38 -5.23 13.69
C ALA A 95 -4.45 -6.70 13.22
N PHE A 96 -3.55 -7.12 12.33
CA PHE A 96 -3.48 -8.50 11.86
C PHE A 96 -3.07 -9.46 12.98
N ARG A 97 -2.08 -9.07 13.78
CA ARG A 97 -1.65 -9.84 14.95
C ARG A 97 -2.79 -9.94 15.97
N ASP A 98 -3.44 -8.83 16.29
CA ASP A 98 -4.52 -8.80 17.29
C ASP A 98 -5.73 -9.65 16.84
N TRP A 99 -6.07 -9.64 15.56
CA TRP A 99 -7.08 -10.55 14.99
C TRP A 99 -6.65 -12.01 15.07
N ARG A 100 -5.40 -12.34 14.69
CA ARG A 100 -4.88 -13.71 14.77
C ARG A 100 -4.90 -14.27 16.19
N GLU A 101 -4.51 -13.45 17.16
CA GLU A 101 -4.55 -13.81 18.57
C GLU A 101 -5.99 -14.08 19.02
N SER A 102 -6.93 -13.17 18.72
CA SER A 102 -8.34 -13.38 19.01
C SER A 102 -8.90 -14.65 18.36
N ALA A 103 -8.60 -14.88 17.08
CA ALA A 103 -9.03 -16.08 16.37
C ALA A 103 -8.49 -17.38 16.98
N THR A 104 -7.31 -17.32 17.62
CA THR A 104 -6.71 -18.46 18.32
C THR A 104 -7.34 -18.67 19.71
N VAL A 105 -7.59 -17.59 20.45
CA VAL A 105 -8.08 -17.63 21.84
C VAL A 105 -9.58 -17.86 21.92
N HIS A 106 -10.35 -17.19 21.06
CA HIS A 106 -11.82 -17.12 21.11
C HIS A 106 -12.49 -17.92 19.98
N GLY A 107 -11.72 -18.34 18.98
CA GLY A 107 -12.26 -18.98 17.78
C GLY A 107 -12.83 -17.96 16.77
N LYS A 108 -13.03 -18.45 15.54
CA LYS A 108 -13.40 -17.63 14.36
C LYS A 108 -14.88 -17.21 14.29
N ALA A 109 -15.73 -17.68 15.20
CA ALA A 109 -17.18 -17.41 15.20
C ALA A 109 -17.63 -16.50 16.36
N GLN A 110 -16.67 -15.91 17.09
CA GLN A 110 -16.95 -15.07 18.24
C GLN A 110 -16.92 -13.60 17.84
N ARG A 111 -17.92 -12.83 18.30
CA ARG A 111 -18.08 -11.40 18.01
C ARG A 111 -16.79 -10.58 18.19
N VAL A 112 -16.02 -10.87 19.24
CA VAL A 112 -14.74 -10.20 19.52
C VAL A 112 -13.73 -10.42 18.40
N THR A 113 -13.65 -11.64 17.86
CA THR A 113 -12.79 -11.97 16.71
C THR A 113 -13.25 -11.25 15.45
N ASP A 114 -14.56 -11.15 15.23
CA ASP A 114 -15.11 -10.45 14.08
C ASP A 114 -14.85 -8.94 14.15
N GLU A 115 -15.02 -8.31 15.32
CA GLU A 115 -14.68 -6.91 15.55
C GLU A 115 -13.20 -6.62 15.24
N LYS A 116 -12.29 -7.50 15.64
CA LYS A 116 -10.86 -7.38 15.30
C LYS A 116 -10.60 -7.58 13.81
N LEU A 117 -11.36 -8.45 13.14
CA LEU A 117 -11.29 -8.65 11.69
C LEU A 117 -11.74 -7.39 10.94
N PHE A 118 -12.84 -6.76 11.37
CA PHE A 118 -13.32 -5.53 10.74
C PHE A 118 -12.36 -4.36 10.95
N LEU A 119 -11.74 -4.26 12.13
CA LEU A 119 -10.69 -3.27 12.38
C LEU A 119 -9.47 -3.48 11.46
N LEU A 120 -9.06 -4.73 11.25
CA LEU A 120 -8.00 -5.08 10.31
C LEU A 120 -8.37 -4.64 8.89
N VAL A 121 -9.58 -4.94 8.43
CA VAL A 121 -10.07 -4.54 7.09
C VAL A 121 -10.09 -3.02 6.95
N ALA A 122 -10.53 -2.29 7.98
CA ALA A 122 -10.51 -0.83 7.97
C ALA A 122 -9.08 -0.27 7.80
N ASN A 123 -8.10 -0.84 8.52
CA ASN A 123 -6.70 -0.43 8.40
C ASN A 123 -6.11 -0.78 7.02
N MET A 124 -6.42 -1.97 6.47
CA MET A 124 -6.01 -2.34 5.10
C MET A 124 -6.54 -1.35 4.06
N ARG A 125 -7.78 -0.89 4.21
CA ARG A 125 -8.39 0.13 3.32
C ARG A 125 -7.69 1.48 3.43
N ARG A 126 -7.38 1.94 4.64
CA ARG A 126 -6.61 3.18 4.85
C ARG A 126 -5.21 3.08 4.26
N ASP A 127 -4.56 1.93 4.44
CA ASP A 127 -3.22 1.64 3.93
C ASP A 127 -3.14 1.62 2.40
N LEU A 128 -4.23 1.27 1.71
CA LEU A 128 -4.39 1.41 0.25
C LEU A 128 -4.62 2.85 -0.22
N GLY A 129 -4.64 3.83 0.69
CA GLY A 129 -4.79 5.24 0.35
C GLY A 129 -6.23 5.74 0.34
N ILE A 130 -7.19 4.98 0.87
CA ILE A 130 -8.56 5.46 1.10
C ILE A 130 -8.56 6.35 2.35
N LYS A 131 -7.88 7.51 2.24
CA LYS A 131 -7.59 8.45 3.34
C LYS A 131 -8.83 9.15 3.92
N TYR A 132 -9.96 9.12 3.22
CA TYR A 132 -11.22 9.75 3.64
C TYR A 132 -12.29 8.73 4.07
N SER A 133 -11.90 7.47 4.27
CA SER A 133 -12.81 6.46 4.80
C SER A 133 -13.01 6.68 6.30
N ASN A 134 -14.11 7.35 6.66
CA ASN A 134 -14.64 7.38 8.03
C ASN A 134 -15.35 6.08 8.43
N LEU A 135 -15.28 5.02 7.60
CA LEU A 135 -15.92 3.75 7.92
C LEU A 135 -15.37 3.21 9.24
N GLU A 136 -16.24 3.20 10.23
CA GLU A 136 -16.01 2.59 11.52
C GLU A 136 -16.35 1.09 11.45
N VAL A 137 -16.03 0.36 12.51
CA VAL A 137 -16.33 -1.08 12.61
C VAL A 137 -17.83 -1.32 12.41
N ASP A 138 -18.68 -0.44 12.96
CA ASP A 138 -20.13 -0.52 12.87
C ASP A 138 -20.66 -0.32 11.43
N ASP A 139 -20.04 0.56 10.65
CA ASP A 139 -20.38 0.73 9.23
C ASP A 139 -20.07 -0.54 8.41
N LEU A 140 -18.94 -1.19 8.72
CA LEU A 140 -18.54 -2.44 8.05
C LEU A 140 -19.45 -3.60 8.45
N LEU A 141 -19.84 -3.66 9.72
CA LEU A 141 -20.83 -4.60 10.24
C LEU A 141 -22.18 -4.44 9.54
N GLY A 142 -22.67 -3.21 9.38
CA GLY A 142 -23.94 -2.93 8.71
C GLY A 142 -23.96 -3.31 7.23
N VAL A 143 -22.84 -3.13 6.50
CA VAL A 143 -22.74 -3.53 5.09
C VAL A 143 -22.69 -5.05 4.91
N LEU A 144 -21.99 -5.76 5.81
CA LEU A 144 -21.79 -7.20 5.69
C LEU A 144 -22.88 -8.02 6.40
N ASN A 145 -23.62 -7.39 7.32
CA ASN A 145 -24.74 -7.99 8.02
C ASN A 145 -25.86 -6.95 8.26
N PRO A 146 -26.70 -6.67 7.24
CA PRO A 146 -27.73 -5.64 7.31
C PRO A 146 -28.78 -5.86 8.41
N SER A 147 -28.87 -7.07 8.97
CA SER A 147 -29.76 -7.38 10.10
C SER A 147 -29.30 -6.84 11.45
N LEU A 148 -28.06 -6.34 11.55
CA LEU A 148 -27.47 -5.77 12.77
C LEU A 148 -27.38 -4.23 12.74
N GLY A 149 -27.80 -3.58 11.64
CA GLY A 149 -27.69 -2.13 11.44
C GLY A 149 -28.85 -1.28 11.97
N ASP A 150 -29.92 -1.91 12.47
CA ASP A 150 -31.06 -1.24 13.09
C ASP A 150 -30.91 -1.31 14.61
N GLY A 151 -30.12 -0.39 15.19
CA GLY A 151 -29.92 -0.23 16.63
C GLY A 151 -29.86 1.22 17.05
#